data_AF-A0AAE3GC75-F1
#
_entry.id   AF-A0AAE3GC75-F1
#
_cell.length_a   1.000
_cell.length_b   1.000
_cell.length_c   1.000
_cell.angle_alpha   90.00
_cell.angle_beta   90.00
_cell.angle_gamma   90.00
#
_symmetry.space_group_name_H-M   'P 1'
#
loop_
_entity.id
_entity.type
_entity.pdbx_description
1 polymer ?
#
loop_
_entity_poly.entity_id
_entity_poly.type
_entity_poly.pdbx_seq_one_letter_code
_entity_poly.pdbx_strand_id
1 'polypeptide(L)'
;MGDWPDLRVTASFSKAAYGPDEQLRITVEVSNAGAVPAAGVRVRYDPAPNGVRLDDPGWGELGTGVALAPGEKRTLQLTGKRFDDNAVPVRFSGDVVSDPAEDANPADNRFDIQANIDGPVGEVSGVVFHDVNGNGTPDPAEAIGRTEVLLEDNGHPARGFLAVTDEQGQYTVKDVPVGDYHVSLTARDWAVSAGTSRVTVKPGKNKDTHVRAVHPVFGTLSASMKLDRDTYQPGDTAKVQVTLVNRGTVDVVGVTAGCNGYGNPNGLKGDGAGWGALAHRGAGVTVPAGATITVDVSEAVPAEARRFGYVQASCGFTNGDDDRDWDELWAVARAKVPGASGGATGVLSYDDDKDGQATGDGVANTKLVLLDADTRKVVTRGYTDAAGKIAFGDVPAGRYDLYVVGPWQERDPEQVYELRGDEVTDWGYLWVVPGPNQPDPEGQAPTDPGAPAGPGGPAGSGSVPTRPAGLAATGADAVGLLVPALVALAAGVGLLVVTRRRRAAA
;
A
#
# COMPACT_ATOMS: atom_id res chain seq x y z
N MET A 1 -49.95 30.21 8.35
CA MET A 1 -48.58 30.22 8.89
C MET A 1 -48.66 29.39 10.16
N GLY A 2 -48.01 28.22 10.18
CA GLY A 2 -48.00 27.38 11.38
C GLY A 2 -47.20 28.07 12.47
N ASP A 3 -47.66 27.96 13.72
CA ASP A 3 -46.83 28.26 14.87
C ASP A 3 -45.81 27.12 14.98
N TRP A 4 -44.58 27.39 14.56
CA TRP A 4 -43.45 26.46 14.65
C TRP A 4 -42.60 26.79 15.89
N PRO A 5 -41.84 25.83 16.45
CA PRO A 5 -40.80 26.16 17.42
C PRO A 5 -39.77 27.10 16.78
N ASP A 6 -39.05 27.85 17.60
CA ASP A 6 -37.99 28.78 17.16
C ASP A 6 -36.73 28.41 17.93
N LEU A 7 -35.98 27.45 17.40
CA LEU A 7 -34.75 27.01 18.03
C LEU A 7 -33.65 28.03 17.76
N ARG A 8 -32.71 28.10 18.69
CA ARG A 8 -31.53 28.95 18.58
C ARG A 8 -30.35 28.26 19.22
N VAL A 9 -29.20 28.30 18.55
CA VAL A 9 -27.95 27.76 19.07
C VAL A 9 -26.85 28.81 19.10
N THR A 10 -26.04 28.76 20.15
CA THR A 10 -24.77 29.48 20.21
C THR A 10 -23.69 28.53 20.70
N ALA A 11 -22.46 28.72 20.21
CA ALA A 11 -21.30 27.99 20.67
C ALA A 11 -20.14 28.96 20.93
N SER A 12 -19.25 28.60 21.85
CA SER A 12 -18.01 29.33 22.08
C SER A 12 -16.91 28.43 22.59
N PHE A 13 -15.68 28.67 22.16
CA PHE A 13 -14.50 28.14 22.81
C PHE A 13 -14.24 28.93 24.10
N SER A 14 -13.79 28.25 25.16
CA SER A 14 -13.39 28.93 26.41
C SER A 14 -12.17 29.84 26.24
N LYS A 15 -11.40 29.70 25.16
CA LYS A 15 -10.24 30.54 24.82
C LYS A 15 -10.24 30.87 23.33
N ALA A 16 -9.64 32.00 22.97
CA ALA A 16 -9.40 32.35 21.56
C ALA A 16 -8.27 31.51 20.92
N ALA A 17 -7.36 30.98 21.75
CA ALA A 17 -6.28 30.11 21.33
C ALA A 17 -5.97 29.02 22.37
N TYR A 18 -5.48 27.88 21.89
CA TYR A 18 -5.12 26.70 22.68
C TYR A 18 -3.69 26.25 22.36
N GLY A 19 -3.01 25.62 23.32
CA GLY A 19 -1.76 24.92 23.03
C GLY A 19 -1.97 23.71 22.09
N PRO A 20 -0.92 23.22 21.39
CA PRO A 20 -1.03 22.08 20.47
C PRO A 20 -1.71 20.85 21.09
N ASP A 21 -1.33 20.48 22.31
CA ASP A 21 -1.89 19.32 23.01
C ASP A 21 -2.96 19.69 24.05
N GLU A 22 -3.38 20.95 24.09
CA GLU A 22 -4.34 21.41 25.09
C GLU A 22 -5.75 20.90 24.76
N GLN A 23 -6.43 20.32 25.75
CA GLN A 23 -7.82 19.90 25.61
C GLN A 23 -8.72 21.11 25.31
N LEU A 24 -9.49 21.01 24.23
CA LEU A 24 -10.46 22.02 23.82
C LEU A 24 -11.65 21.98 24.77
N ARG A 25 -12.09 23.16 25.20
CA ARG A 25 -13.28 23.35 26.04
C ARG A 25 -14.26 24.23 25.32
N ILE A 26 -15.48 23.74 25.12
CA ILE A 26 -16.50 24.38 24.30
C ILE A 26 -17.79 24.46 25.12
N THR A 27 -18.45 25.62 25.08
CA THR A 27 -19.79 25.80 25.61
C THR A 27 -20.77 25.90 24.47
N VAL A 28 -21.82 25.08 24.47
CA VAL A 28 -22.95 25.14 23.53
C VAL A 28 -24.22 25.43 24.30
N GLU A 29 -24.99 26.44 23.87
CA GLU A 29 -26.33 26.74 24.38
C GLU A 29 -27.35 26.56 23.27
N VAL A 30 -28.37 25.73 23.53
CA VAL A 30 -29.55 25.53 22.68
C VAL A 30 -30.77 26.04 23.42
N SER A 31 -31.61 26.83 22.76
CA SER A 31 -32.84 27.37 23.36
C SER A 31 -34.00 27.33 22.40
N ASN A 32 -35.23 27.32 22.93
CA ASN A 32 -36.44 27.57 22.16
C ASN A 32 -36.94 29.00 22.47
N ALA A 33 -36.71 29.93 21.55
CA ALA A 33 -37.14 31.33 21.66
C ALA A 33 -38.63 31.54 21.29
N GLY A 34 -39.28 30.49 20.78
CA GLY A 34 -40.65 30.52 20.26
C GLY A 34 -41.71 30.25 21.31
N ALA A 35 -42.97 30.37 20.90
CA ALA A 35 -44.12 30.11 21.76
C ALA A 35 -44.59 28.64 21.76
N VAL A 36 -44.00 27.79 20.91
CA VAL A 36 -44.40 26.40 20.69
C VAL A 36 -43.35 25.44 21.24
N PRO A 37 -43.73 24.40 21.99
CA PRO A 37 -42.79 23.37 22.43
C PRO A 37 -42.09 22.67 21.25
N ALA A 38 -40.79 22.46 21.36
CA ALA A 38 -39.99 21.69 20.41
C ALA A 38 -39.77 20.26 20.94
N ALA A 39 -40.01 19.25 20.11
CA ALA A 39 -39.72 17.86 20.43
C ALA A 39 -38.50 17.35 19.65
N GLY A 40 -37.81 16.34 20.19
CA GLY A 40 -36.70 15.67 19.49
C GLY A 40 -35.51 16.57 19.15
N VAL A 41 -35.31 17.65 19.92
CA VAL A 41 -34.25 18.64 19.72
C VAL A 41 -32.90 17.97 19.88
N ARG A 42 -32.11 17.96 18.81
CA ARG A 42 -30.79 17.31 18.75
C ARG A 42 -29.80 18.11 17.92
N VAL A 43 -28.51 17.95 18.22
CA VAL A 43 -27.43 18.55 17.42
C VAL A 43 -27.00 17.59 16.33
N ARG A 44 -26.95 18.08 15.09
CA ARG A 44 -26.26 17.44 13.99
C ARG A 44 -24.84 17.99 13.93
N TYR A 45 -23.90 17.10 14.23
CA TYR A 45 -22.48 17.38 14.24
C TYR A 45 -21.79 16.41 13.29
N ASP A 46 -21.19 16.93 12.23
CA ASP A 46 -20.31 16.18 11.34
C ASP A 46 -18.91 16.81 11.42
N PRO A 47 -17.92 16.13 12.03
CA PRO A 47 -16.59 16.69 12.15
C PRO A 47 -15.98 16.87 10.75
N ALA A 48 -15.78 18.13 10.34
CA ALA A 48 -14.92 18.44 9.21
C ALA A 48 -13.50 17.88 9.45
N PRO A 49 -12.68 17.67 8.41
CA PRO A 49 -11.29 17.24 8.59
C PRO A 49 -10.49 18.13 9.55
N ASN A 50 -10.77 19.44 9.59
CA ASN A 50 -10.20 20.40 10.54
C ASN A 50 -11.07 20.66 11.79
N GLY A 51 -11.87 19.66 12.17
CA GLY A 51 -12.91 19.70 13.20
C GLY A 51 -12.43 19.34 14.61
N VAL A 52 -13.37 19.14 15.53
CA VAL A 52 -13.12 18.72 16.92
C VAL A 52 -13.56 17.26 17.12
N ARG A 53 -12.71 16.42 17.71
CA ARG A 53 -13.14 15.13 18.22
C ARG A 53 -13.58 15.31 19.67
N LEU A 54 -14.89 15.24 19.92
CA LEU A 54 -15.44 15.34 21.27
C LEU A 54 -15.12 14.10 22.09
N ASP A 55 -14.89 14.28 23.39
CA ASP A 55 -14.77 13.19 24.35
C ASP A 55 -16.17 12.63 24.68
N ASP A 56 -16.28 11.34 25.00
CA ASP A 56 -17.55 10.73 25.41
C ASP A 56 -17.95 11.09 26.86
N PRO A 57 -19.23 11.36 27.16
CA PRO A 57 -20.39 11.38 26.26
C PRO A 57 -20.61 12.76 25.65
N GLY A 58 -20.07 13.02 24.45
CA GLY A 58 -19.96 14.35 23.84
C GLY A 58 -21.24 15.18 23.95
N TRP A 59 -22.31 14.79 23.27
CA TRP A 59 -23.54 15.59 23.19
C TRP A 59 -24.59 15.31 24.27
N GLY A 60 -24.36 14.33 25.17
CA GLY A 60 -25.34 13.93 26.18
C GLY A 60 -26.75 13.70 25.60
N GLU A 61 -27.77 14.27 26.25
CA GLU A 61 -29.18 14.18 25.81
C GLU A 61 -29.47 14.83 24.44
N LEU A 62 -28.68 15.84 24.05
CA LEU A 62 -28.80 16.48 22.73
C LEU A 62 -28.21 15.62 21.60
N GLY A 63 -27.53 14.51 21.91
CA GLY A 63 -27.13 13.50 20.92
C GLY A 63 -28.29 12.58 20.52
N THR A 64 -29.24 12.34 21.43
CA THR A 64 -30.38 11.43 21.21
C THR A 64 -31.70 12.16 20.98
N GLY A 65 -31.82 13.41 21.42
CA GLY A 65 -33.03 14.23 21.30
C GLY A 65 -33.67 14.54 22.66
N VAL A 66 -34.05 15.80 22.88
CA VAL A 66 -34.75 16.28 24.09
C VAL A 66 -35.95 17.16 23.72
N ALA A 67 -36.91 17.33 24.63
CA ALA A 67 -37.98 18.32 24.46
C ALA A 67 -37.56 19.66 25.08
N LEU A 68 -37.88 20.77 24.42
CA LEU A 68 -37.69 22.13 24.94
C LEU A 68 -39.02 22.90 24.93
N ALA A 69 -39.48 23.27 26.11
CA ALA A 69 -40.61 24.16 26.29
C ALA A 69 -40.29 25.58 25.79
N PRO A 70 -41.32 26.42 25.53
CA PRO A 70 -41.14 27.84 25.21
C PRO A 70 -40.25 28.55 26.23
N GLY A 71 -39.18 29.21 25.76
CA GLY A 71 -38.19 29.91 26.58
C GLY A 71 -37.18 29.01 27.29
N GLU A 72 -37.28 27.69 27.17
CA GLU A 72 -36.37 26.75 27.81
C GLU A 72 -34.99 26.73 27.14
N LYS A 73 -33.95 26.51 27.95
CA LYS A 73 -32.55 26.46 27.52
C LYS A 73 -31.86 25.19 27.98
N ARG A 74 -30.89 24.74 27.20
CA ARG A 74 -29.92 23.70 27.53
C ARG A 74 -28.52 24.22 27.25
N THR A 75 -27.64 24.08 28.23
CA THR A 75 -26.23 24.45 28.10
C THR A 75 -25.38 23.22 28.32
N LEU A 76 -24.53 22.89 27.36
CA LEU A 76 -23.56 21.81 27.43
C LEU A 76 -22.15 22.37 27.54
N GLN A 77 -21.37 21.74 28.40
CA GLN A 77 -19.92 21.92 28.47
C GLN A 77 -19.27 20.70 27.84
N LEU A 78 -18.64 20.91 26.70
CA LEU A 78 -18.01 19.86 25.91
C LEU A 78 -16.50 19.95 26.09
N THR A 79 -15.85 18.79 26.14
CA THR A 79 -14.41 18.68 25.97
C THR A 79 -14.10 17.89 24.71
N GLY A 80 -12.94 18.15 24.12
CA GLY A 80 -12.47 17.38 22.98
C GLY A 80 -11.03 17.68 22.65
N LYS A 81 -10.55 17.00 21.63
CA LYS A 81 -9.26 17.26 21.00
C LYS A 81 -9.49 17.68 19.56
N ARG A 82 -8.45 18.15 18.89
CA ARG A 82 -8.52 18.37 17.45
C ARG A 82 -8.78 17.03 16.77
N PHE A 83 -9.65 17.02 15.76
CA PHE A 83 -9.86 15.84 14.94
C PHE A 83 -8.60 15.51 14.13
N ASP A 84 -7.90 16.56 13.73
CA ASP A 84 -6.60 16.58 13.06
C ASP A 84 -5.68 17.57 13.79
N ASP A 85 -4.49 17.12 14.18
CA ASP A 85 -3.50 17.92 14.91
C ASP A 85 -2.92 19.09 14.10
N ASN A 86 -3.19 19.12 12.81
CA ASN A 86 -2.72 20.13 11.87
C ASN A 86 -3.75 21.20 11.52
N ALA A 87 -4.98 21.06 12.02
CA ALA A 87 -6.04 22.04 11.89
C ALA A 87 -5.70 23.37 12.60
N VAL A 88 -5.33 24.38 11.82
CA VAL A 88 -5.13 25.76 12.31
C VAL A 88 -5.82 26.75 11.35
N PRO A 89 -6.89 27.44 11.78
CA PRO A 89 -7.56 27.31 13.08
C PRO A 89 -8.35 25.99 13.18
N VAL A 90 -8.61 25.54 14.41
CA VAL A 90 -9.58 24.45 14.66
C VAL A 90 -10.99 25.02 14.52
N ARG A 91 -11.84 24.33 13.75
CA ARG A 91 -13.22 24.75 13.49
C ARG A 91 -14.19 23.84 14.25
N PHE A 92 -15.26 24.42 14.79
CA PHE A 92 -16.36 23.69 15.40
C PHE A 92 -17.68 24.25 14.87
N SER A 93 -18.39 23.43 14.09
CA SER A 93 -19.63 23.82 13.44
C SER A 93 -20.67 22.70 13.49
N GLY A 94 -21.93 23.08 13.48
CA GLY A 94 -23.05 22.16 13.47
C GLY A 94 -24.37 22.91 13.42
N ASP A 95 -25.45 22.15 13.42
CA ASP A 95 -26.81 22.69 13.45
C ASP A 95 -27.71 21.93 14.41
N VAL A 96 -28.78 22.58 14.87
CA VAL A 96 -29.79 21.99 15.74
C VAL A 96 -31.07 21.75 14.95
N VAL A 97 -31.69 20.61 15.18
CA VAL A 97 -32.96 20.22 14.55
C VAL A 97 -33.98 19.73 15.57
N SER A 98 -35.26 19.93 15.28
CA SER A 98 -36.41 19.34 15.99
C SER A 98 -37.10 18.25 15.17
N ASP A 99 -38.11 17.62 15.75
CA ASP A 99 -39.09 16.74 15.08
C ASP A 99 -40.52 17.27 15.29
N PRO A 100 -41.26 17.67 14.23
CA PRO A 100 -40.79 17.77 12.84
C PRO A 100 -39.70 18.84 12.66
N ALA A 101 -38.95 18.76 11.56
CA ALA A 101 -37.84 19.66 11.24
C ALA A 101 -38.32 21.02 10.69
N GLU A 102 -39.26 21.63 11.39
CA GLU A 102 -39.88 22.91 11.05
C GLU A 102 -39.54 23.92 12.14
N ASP A 103 -39.09 25.09 11.73
CA ASP A 103 -38.56 26.12 12.62
C ASP A 103 -38.95 27.52 12.13
N ALA A 104 -39.29 28.42 13.04
CA ALA A 104 -39.69 29.79 12.72
C ALA A 104 -38.53 30.64 12.16
N ASN A 105 -37.30 30.35 12.58
CA ASN A 105 -36.09 31.02 12.13
C ASN A 105 -34.94 30.02 11.93
N PRO A 106 -34.92 29.24 10.85
CA PRO A 106 -33.88 28.22 10.64
C PRO A 106 -32.44 28.80 10.53
N ALA A 107 -32.26 30.12 10.44
CA ALA A 107 -30.95 30.75 10.30
C ALA A 107 -30.14 30.80 11.60
N ASP A 108 -30.75 30.80 12.79
CA ASP A 108 -30.05 30.77 14.08
C ASP A 108 -29.98 29.37 14.70
N ASN A 109 -30.31 28.35 13.90
CA ASN A 109 -30.09 26.93 14.20
C ASN A 109 -28.68 26.45 13.88
N ARG A 110 -27.79 27.30 13.38
CA ARG A 110 -26.41 26.94 13.01
C ARG A 110 -25.40 27.70 13.85
N PHE A 111 -24.36 26.99 14.29
CA PHE A 111 -23.15 27.59 14.85
C PHE A 111 -21.92 27.24 14.02
N ASP A 112 -20.95 28.14 14.01
CA ASP A 112 -19.70 28.00 13.28
C ASP A 112 -18.65 28.89 13.96
N ILE A 113 -17.80 28.26 14.77
CA ILE A 113 -16.79 28.96 15.58
C ILE A 113 -15.41 28.38 15.29
N GLN A 114 -14.39 29.18 15.57
CA GLN A 114 -12.99 28.79 15.38
C GLN A 114 -12.14 29.22 16.57
N ALA A 115 -11.07 28.48 16.83
CA ALA A 115 -10.01 28.86 17.76
C ALA A 115 -8.65 28.65 17.11
N ASN A 116 -7.70 29.52 17.44
CA ASN A 116 -6.32 29.37 17.00
C ASN A 116 -5.61 28.30 17.82
N ILE A 117 -4.51 27.79 17.27
CA ILE A 117 -3.57 26.96 18.02
C ILE A 117 -2.29 27.77 18.17
N ASP A 118 -2.04 28.25 19.39
CA ASP A 118 -0.87 29.02 19.74
C ASP A 118 0.04 28.13 20.61
N GLY A 119 1.17 27.75 20.05
CA GLY A 119 2.22 27.00 20.74
C GLY A 119 3.53 27.78 20.75
N PRO A 120 4.49 27.42 21.61
CA PRO A 120 5.85 27.89 21.44
C PRO A 120 6.31 27.52 20.03
N VAL A 121 6.87 28.49 19.31
CA VAL A 121 7.53 28.29 18.03
C VAL A 121 9.04 28.32 18.21
N GLY A 122 9.73 27.63 17.32
CA GLY A 122 11.17 27.63 17.16
C GLY A 122 11.59 28.14 15.79
N GLU A 123 12.89 28.28 15.64
CA GLU A 123 13.57 28.53 14.37
C GLU A 123 14.47 27.32 14.12
N VAL A 124 14.46 26.82 12.89
CA VAL A 124 15.39 25.79 12.41
C VAL A 124 16.30 26.42 11.39
N SER A 125 17.60 26.46 11.68
CA SER A 125 18.62 26.94 10.76
C SER A 125 19.75 25.95 10.63
N GLY A 126 20.40 25.94 9.48
CA GLY A 126 21.39 24.94 9.15
C GLY A 126 21.87 25.03 7.71
N VAL A 127 22.61 24.00 7.29
CA VAL A 127 23.18 23.90 5.95
C VAL A 127 22.80 22.58 5.29
N VAL A 128 22.48 22.65 4.00
CA VAL A 128 22.33 21.49 3.12
C VAL A 128 23.62 21.27 2.36
N PHE A 129 24.18 20.06 2.38
CA PHE A 129 25.45 19.74 1.75
C PHE A 129 25.50 18.31 1.22
N HIS A 130 26.26 18.09 0.15
CA HIS A 130 26.61 16.77 -0.36
C HIS A 130 27.98 16.37 0.16
N ASP A 131 28.02 15.45 1.12
CA ASP A 131 29.25 14.99 1.78
C ASP A 131 30.12 14.13 0.84
N VAL A 132 30.96 14.78 0.04
CA VAL A 132 31.81 14.14 -0.98
C VAL A 132 32.97 13.39 -0.33
N ASN A 133 33.49 13.92 0.78
CA ASN A 133 34.68 13.36 1.44
C ASN A 133 34.35 12.35 2.57
N GLY A 134 33.08 12.20 2.94
CA GLY A 134 32.59 11.23 3.91
C GLY A 134 32.87 11.59 5.37
N ASN A 135 33.22 12.84 5.67
CA ASN A 135 33.55 13.28 7.04
C ASN A 135 32.30 13.66 7.86
N GLY A 136 31.13 13.73 7.22
CA GLY A 136 29.85 14.08 7.82
C GLY A 136 29.69 15.51 8.33
N THR A 137 30.57 16.40 7.90
CA THR A 137 30.62 17.81 8.27
C THR A 137 30.54 18.66 7.00
N PRO A 138 29.72 19.71 6.97
CA PRO A 138 29.60 20.58 5.80
C PRO A 138 30.91 21.32 5.52
N ASP A 139 31.51 21.06 4.37
CA ASP A 139 32.61 21.84 3.83
C ASP A 139 32.13 22.88 2.80
N PRO A 140 32.82 24.03 2.62
CA PRO A 140 32.37 25.07 1.69
C PRO A 140 32.20 24.63 0.24
N ALA A 141 32.93 23.59 -0.20
CA ALA A 141 32.83 23.02 -1.54
C ALA A 141 31.66 22.02 -1.71
N GLU A 142 31.03 21.64 -0.60
CA GLU A 142 29.97 20.62 -0.55
C GLU A 142 28.56 21.23 -0.41
N ALA A 143 28.47 22.53 -0.17
CA ALA A 143 27.21 23.24 0.03
C ALA A 143 26.28 23.16 -1.19
N ILE A 144 24.99 22.92 -0.93
CA ILE A 144 23.94 22.85 -1.95
C ILE A 144 23.03 24.06 -1.84
N GLY A 145 23.27 25.03 -2.72
CA GLY A 145 22.44 26.22 -2.80
C GLY A 145 21.21 26.08 -3.68
N ARG A 146 20.24 26.98 -3.45
CA ARG A 146 18.99 27.10 -4.22
C ARG A 146 18.14 25.82 -4.24
N THR A 147 18.23 25.01 -3.19
CA THR A 147 17.33 23.87 -2.97
C THR A 147 16.29 24.23 -1.92
N GLU A 148 15.09 23.68 -2.07
CA GLU A 148 14.01 23.89 -1.11
C GLU A 148 14.04 22.78 -0.05
N VAL A 149 14.10 23.21 1.21
CA VAL A 149 14.04 22.39 2.41
C VAL A 149 12.63 22.45 2.95
N LEU A 150 12.03 21.28 3.16
CA LEU A 150 10.68 21.11 3.67
C LEU A 150 10.74 20.41 5.02
N LEU A 151 10.19 21.06 6.06
CA LEU A 151 9.92 20.44 7.36
C LEU A 151 8.46 20.02 7.41
N GLU A 152 8.21 18.72 7.47
CA GLU A 152 6.87 18.13 7.56
C GLU A 152 6.66 17.45 8.90
N ASP A 153 5.55 17.74 9.58
CA ASP A 153 5.15 16.94 10.72
C ASP A 153 4.46 15.63 10.29
N ASN A 154 4.32 14.70 11.23
CA ASN A 154 3.65 13.41 10.99
C ASN A 154 2.11 13.49 11.14
N GLY A 155 1.53 14.69 11.20
CA GLY A 155 0.07 14.86 11.35
C GLY A 155 -0.69 14.61 10.04
N HIS A 156 -2.01 14.59 10.08
CA HIS A 156 -2.87 14.20 8.95
C HIS A 156 -4.01 15.22 8.73
N PRO A 157 -3.81 16.22 7.83
CA PRO A 157 -2.80 16.31 6.77
C PRO A 157 -1.51 16.99 7.24
N ALA A 158 -0.34 16.48 6.87
CA ALA A 158 0.97 16.99 7.28
C ALA A 158 1.11 18.51 7.06
N ARG A 159 1.63 19.24 8.07
CA ARG A 159 2.00 20.66 7.90
C ARG A 159 3.43 20.75 7.38
N GLY A 160 3.59 21.45 6.26
CA GLY A 160 4.88 21.74 5.66
C GLY A 160 5.35 23.17 5.94
N PHE A 161 6.61 23.32 6.33
CA PHE A 161 7.30 24.61 6.43
C PHE A 161 8.49 24.62 5.49
N LEU A 162 8.59 25.64 4.64
CA LEU A 162 9.55 25.70 3.54
C LEU A 162 10.61 26.78 3.78
N ALA A 163 11.85 26.49 3.38
CA ALA A 163 12.89 27.49 3.17
C ALA A 163 13.70 27.12 1.93
N VAL A 164 14.25 28.11 1.25
CA VAL A 164 15.19 27.89 0.14
C VAL A 164 16.60 28.18 0.63
N THR A 165 17.55 27.29 0.33
CA THR A 165 18.95 27.49 0.67
C THR A 165 19.58 28.63 -0.12
N ASP A 166 20.44 29.41 0.51
CA ASP A 166 21.27 30.40 -0.18
C ASP A 166 22.41 29.74 -0.99
N GLU A 167 23.27 30.53 -1.63
CA GLU A 167 24.38 30.00 -2.44
C GLU A 167 25.42 29.21 -1.63
N GLN A 168 25.44 29.36 -0.31
CA GLN A 168 26.29 28.65 0.64
C GLN A 168 25.55 27.48 1.31
N GLY A 169 24.37 27.11 0.80
CA GLY A 169 23.57 26.00 1.30
C GLY A 169 22.85 26.30 2.61
N GLN A 170 22.93 27.52 3.14
CA GLN A 170 22.33 27.89 4.42
C GLN A 170 20.82 28.09 4.25
N TYR A 171 20.03 27.60 5.20
CA TYR A 171 18.59 27.83 5.26
C TYR A 171 18.16 28.28 6.66
N THR A 172 16.97 28.89 6.71
CA THR A 172 16.32 29.24 7.97
C THR A 172 14.81 29.15 7.81
N VAL A 173 14.18 28.28 8.60
CA VAL A 173 12.73 28.16 8.73
C VAL A 173 12.32 28.80 10.06
N LYS A 174 11.47 29.82 10.00
CA LYS A 174 11.00 30.58 11.18
C LYS A 174 9.59 30.14 11.58
N ASP A 175 9.24 30.47 12.82
CA ASP A 175 7.90 30.29 13.36
C ASP A 175 7.37 28.84 13.25
N VAL A 176 8.29 27.87 13.34
CA VAL A 176 7.96 26.45 13.27
C VAL A 176 7.44 26.02 14.65
N PRO A 177 6.22 25.50 14.77
CA PRO A 177 5.73 24.98 16.04
C PRO A 177 6.69 23.96 16.64
N VAL A 178 6.82 23.95 17.96
CA VAL A 178 7.60 22.92 18.67
C VAL A 178 7.00 21.54 18.39
N GLY A 179 7.84 20.58 18.03
CA GLY A 179 7.41 19.23 17.64
C GLY A 179 8.50 18.46 16.90
N ASP A 180 8.18 17.23 16.50
CA ASP A 180 9.04 16.39 15.68
C ASP A 180 8.67 16.53 14.21
N TYR A 181 9.66 16.81 13.38
CA TYR A 181 9.52 17.03 11.95
C TYR A 181 10.45 16.12 11.16
N HIS A 182 9.96 15.67 10.02
CA HIS A 182 10.78 15.12 8.94
C HIS A 182 11.31 16.25 8.07
N VAL A 183 12.54 16.11 7.59
CA VAL A 183 13.20 17.03 6.68
C VAL A 183 13.30 16.35 5.32
N SER A 184 12.73 16.97 4.30
CA SER A 184 12.84 16.53 2.90
C SER A 184 13.39 17.66 2.03
N LEU A 185 13.93 17.28 0.87
CA LEU A 185 14.30 18.21 -0.19
C LEU A 185 13.29 18.02 -1.32
N THR A 186 12.60 19.08 -1.71
CA THR A 186 11.52 18.96 -2.71
C THR A 186 12.04 18.87 -4.15
N ALA A 187 13.31 19.26 -4.36
CA ALA A 187 14.00 19.06 -5.62
C ALA A 187 14.33 17.57 -5.82
N ARG A 188 13.86 16.99 -6.93
CA ARG A 188 14.06 15.57 -7.27
C ARG A 188 15.51 15.14 -7.51
N ASP A 189 16.46 16.08 -7.52
CA ASP A 189 17.88 15.80 -7.73
C ASP A 189 18.57 15.28 -6.45
N TRP A 190 17.93 15.45 -5.29
CA TRP A 190 18.49 15.14 -3.98
C TRP A 190 17.50 14.43 -3.07
N ALA A 191 17.97 13.42 -2.36
CA ALA A 191 17.32 12.84 -1.19
C ALA A 191 18.08 13.24 0.08
N VAL A 192 17.39 13.25 1.22
CA VAL A 192 18.04 13.48 2.52
C VAL A 192 18.59 12.15 3.04
N SER A 193 19.90 12.09 3.27
CA SER A 193 20.59 10.94 3.82
C SER A 193 19.99 10.53 5.16
N ALA A 194 19.92 9.21 5.38
CA ALA A 194 19.56 8.62 6.65
C ALA A 194 20.35 9.23 7.81
N GLY A 195 19.67 9.47 8.94
CA GLY A 195 20.24 10.08 10.16
C GLY A 195 20.23 11.61 10.18
N THR A 196 19.86 12.29 9.09
CA THR A 196 19.77 13.76 9.03
C THR A 196 18.39 14.28 8.61
N SER A 197 17.41 13.38 8.41
CA SER A 197 16.06 13.72 7.96
C SER A 197 15.07 14.03 9.09
N ARG A 198 15.53 14.15 10.34
CA ARG A 198 14.65 14.40 11.49
C ARG A 198 15.14 15.56 12.32
N VAL A 199 14.20 16.39 12.77
CA VAL A 199 14.47 17.50 13.68
C VAL A 199 13.36 17.64 14.72
N THR A 200 13.73 17.61 15.99
CA THR A 200 12.82 18.00 17.09
C THR A 200 12.95 19.49 17.34
N VAL A 201 11.99 20.28 16.87
CA VAL A 201 11.96 21.74 17.02
C VAL A 201 11.71 22.10 18.48
N LYS A 202 12.62 22.89 19.05
CA LYS A 202 12.57 23.46 20.41
C LYS A 202 12.97 24.94 20.36
N PRO A 203 12.38 25.82 21.18
CA PRO A 203 12.65 27.25 21.09
C PRO A 203 14.14 27.56 21.30
N GLY A 204 14.76 28.21 20.32
CA GLY A 204 16.16 28.65 20.36
C GLY A 204 17.22 27.53 20.38
N LYS A 205 16.85 26.28 20.05
CA LYS A 205 17.78 25.13 20.10
C LYS A 205 18.25 24.61 18.74
N ASN A 206 17.45 24.76 17.68
CA ASN A 206 17.69 24.11 16.40
C ASN A 206 18.51 25.00 15.45
N LYS A 207 19.68 25.43 15.93
CA LYS A 207 20.68 26.13 15.13
C LYS A 207 21.75 25.16 14.66
N ASP A 208 22.40 25.48 13.56
CA ASP A 208 23.51 24.70 12.98
C ASP A 208 23.13 23.23 12.69
N THR A 209 21.92 23.03 12.17
CA THR A 209 21.48 21.70 11.70
C THR A 209 22.20 21.32 10.39
N HIS A 210 22.54 20.05 10.25
CA HIS A 210 23.31 19.53 9.12
C HIS A 210 22.44 18.56 8.32
N VAL A 211 21.93 19.01 7.17
CA VAL A 211 21.10 18.20 6.28
C VAL A 211 21.99 17.65 5.17
N ARG A 212 22.27 16.34 5.22
CA ARG A 212 23.15 15.70 4.25
C ARG A 212 22.32 15.22 3.07
N ALA A 213 22.67 15.66 1.87
CA ALA A 213 22.00 15.29 0.64
C ALA A 213 22.76 14.21 -0.13
N VAL A 214 22.03 13.28 -0.73
CA VAL A 214 22.55 12.19 -1.56
C VAL A 214 21.78 12.12 -2.87
N HIS A 215 22.42 11.62 -3.92
CA HIS A 215 21.72 11.38 -5.18
C HIS A 215 20.70 10.24 -5.00
N PRO A 216 19.42 10.44 -5.36
CA PRO A 216 18.38 9.47 -5.07
C PRO A 216 18.57 8.16 -5.84
N VAL A 217 18.11 7.06 -5.23
CA VAL A 217 18.07 5.74 -5.90
C VAL A 217 17.07 5.71 -7.06
N PHE A 218 15.94 6.40 -6.92
CA PHE A 218 14.85 6.39 -7.90
C PHE A 218 15.28 7.04 -9.22
N GLY A 219 14.94 6.40 -10.34
CA GLY A 219 15.31 6.85 -11.68
C GLY A 219 16.79 6.62 -12.05
N THR A 220 17.66 6.32 -11.07
CA THR A 220 19.11 6.14 -11.28
C THR A 220 19.53 4.68 -11.21
N LEU A 221 19.02 3.95 -10.21
CA LEU A 221 19.34 2.55 -9.97
C LEU A 221 18.27 1.60 -10.52
N SER A 222 18.68 0.39 -10.88
CA SER A 222 17.79 -0.77 -11.01
C SER A 222 18.30 -1.92 -10.13
N ALA A 223 17.37 -2.65 -9.51
CA ALA A 223 17.67 -3.73 -8.59
C ALA A 223 17.13 -5.06 -9.12
N SER A 224 17.85 -6.15 -8.84
CA SER A 224 17.36 -7.52 -9.03
C SER A 224 17.89 -8.41 -7.92
N MET A 225 17.17 -9.48 -7.61
CA MET A 225 17.51 -10.37 -6.52
C MET A 225 17.36 -11.82 -6.95
N LYS A 226 18.21 -12.69 -6.42
CA LYS A 226 18.13 -14.13 -6.66
C LYS A 226 18.52 -14.91 -5.39
N LEU A 227 17.74 -15.93 -5.07
CA LEU A 227 18.11 -16.92 -4.05
C LEU A 227 19.09 -17.94 -4.63
N ASP A 228 20.06 -18.39 -3.84
CA ASP A 228 21.09 -19.33 -4.29
C ASP A 228 20.55 -20.74 -4.60
N ARG A 229 19.32 -21.05 -4.16
CA ARG A 229 18.66 -22.34 -4.37
C ARG A 229 17.20 -22.15 -4.73
N ASP A 230 16.67 -23.10 -5.49
CA ASP A 230 15.26 -23.15 -5.86
C ASP A 230 14.38 -23.69 -4.72
N THR A 231 14.98 -24.31 -3.69
CA THR A 231 14.28 -24.96 -2.58
C THR A 231 15.04 -24.85 -1.27
N TYR A 232 14.31 -24.60 -0.18
CA TYR A 232 14.81 -24.55 1.20
C TYR A 232 13.87 -25.28 2.16
N GLN A 233 14.35 -25.49 3.39
CA GLN A 233 13.57 -25.89 4.55
C GLN A 233 13.53 -24.77 5.59
N PRO A 234 12.52 -24.76 6.49
CA PRO A 234 12.53 -23.91 7.69
C PRO A 234 13.86 -23.97 8.44
N GLY A 235 14.43 -22.80 8.76
CA GLY A 235 15.70 -22.68 9.48
C GLY A 235 16.95 -22.80 8.62
N ASP A 236 16.85 -23.18 7.34
CA ASP A 236 17.99 -23.07 6.42
C ASP A 236 18.47 -21.62 6.34
N THR A 237 19.76 -21.41 6.11
CA THR A 237 20.29 -20.09 5.76
C THR A 237 20.08 -19.84 4.28
N ALA A 238 19.10 -19.00 3.95
CA ALA A 238 18.90 -18.50 2.60
C ALA A 238 20.01 -17.50 2.27
N LYS A 239 20.65 -17.66 1.10
CA LYS A 239 21.55 -16.65 0.55
C LYS A 239 20.87 -15.94 -0.60
N VAL A 240 20.87 -14.62 -0.54
CA VAL A 240 20.26 -13.77 -1.55
C VAL A 240 21.36 -12.95 -2.19
N GLN A 241 21.49 -13.10 -3.51
CA GLN A 241 22.32 -12.25 -4.33
C GLN A 241 21.52 -11.03 -4.75
N VAL A 242 21.91 -9.86 -4.28
CA VAL A 242 21.33 -8.57 -4.68
C VAL A 242 22.22 -7.93 -5.72
N THR A 243 21.68 -7.61 -6.90
CA THR A 243 22.40 -6.92 -7.97
C THR A 243 21.81 -5.53 -8.16
N LEU A 244 22.65 -4.50 -7.99
CA LEU A 244 22.32 -3.10 -8.19
C LEU A 244 23.08 -2.56 -9.39
N VAL A 245 22.37 -1.95 -10.32
CA VAL A 245 22.95 -1.35 -11.54
C VAL A 245 22.69 0.15 -11.51
N ASN A 246 23.75 0.93 -11.51
CA ASN A 246 23.70 2.38 -11.65
C ASN A 246 23.86 2.76 -13.12
N ARG A 247 22.82 3.36 -13.71
CA ARG A 247 22.85 3.84 -15.10
C ARG A 247 23.11 5.35 -15.20
N GLY A 248 23.25 6.02 -14.05
CA GLY A 248 23.60 7.42 -13.95
C GLY A 248 25.09 7.68 -14.10
N THR A 249 25.43 8.97 -14.05
CA THR A 249 26.81 9.48 -14.19
C THR A 249 27.45 9.86 -12.86
N VAL A 250 26.75 9.61 -11.75
CA VAL A 250 27.18 9.94 -10.39
C VAL A 250 27.06 8.70 -9.49
N ASP A 251 27.94 8.61 -8.50
CA ASP A 251 27.91 7.53 -7.51
C ASP A 251 26.64 7.66 -6.65
N VAL A 252 25.98 6.53 -6.38
CA VAL A 252 24.86 6.47 -5.45
C VAL A 252 25.34 5.82 -4.17
N VAL A 253 25.44 6.60 -3.11
CA VAL A 253 25.96 6.20 -1.80
C VAL A 253 24.82 5.94 -0.81
N GLY A 254 25.11 5.17 0.24
CA GLY A 254 24.18 4.97 1.35
C GLY A 254 23.00 4.05 1.05
N VAL A 255 23.07 3.20 0.02
CA VAL A 255 21.95 2.35 -0.37
C VAL A 255 21.74 1.24 0.66
N THR A 256 20.56 1.18 1.26
CA THR A 256 20.09 0.12 2.16
C THR A 256 18.91 -0.61 1.54
N ALA A 257 18.63 -1.81 2.05
CA ALA A 257 17.47 -2.61 1.67
C ALA A 257 16.50 -2.69 2.84
N GLY A 258 15.24 -2.52 2.49
CA GLY A 258 14.13 -2.63 3.38
C GLY A 258 13.21 -3.75 2.92
N CYS A 259 13.17 -4.86 3.66
CA CYS A 259 12.46 -6.06 3.22
C CYS A 259 11.23 -6.35 4.06
N ASN A 260 10.24 -7.00 3.43
CA ASN A 260 9.03 -7.47 4.10
C ASN A 260 8.26 -6.39 4.88
N GLY A 261 8.12 -5.18 4.30
CA GLY A 261 7.43 -4.05 4.94
C GLY A 261 5.99 -4.34 5.37
N TYR A 262 5.30 -5.27 4.68
CA TYR A 262 3.96 -5.73 5.04
C TYR A 262 3.92 -6.74 6.20
N GLY A 263 5.07 -7.21 6.68
CA GLY A 263 5.14 -8.18 7.78
C GLY A 263 4.65 -9.58 7.42
N ASN A 264 4.83 -10.02 6.17
CA ASN A 264 4.42 -11.37 5.74
C ASN A 264 5.21 -12.45 6.52
N PRO A 265 4.55 -13.46 7.11
CA PRO A 265 5.24 -14.46 7.93
C PRO A 265 6.29 -15.31 7.20
N ASN A 266 6.18 -15.44 5.87
CA ASN A 266 7.10 -16.18 5.02
C ASN A 266 8.20 -15.31 4.37
N GLY A 267 8.30 -14.03 4.75
CA GLY A 267 9.26 -13.09 4.20
C GLY A 267 10.56 -12.98 4.99
N LEU A 268 11.69 -12.78 4.30
CA LEU A 268 12.96 -12.35 4.90
C LEU A 268 12.85 -10.87 5.32
N LYS A 269 13.33 -10.53 6.51
CA LYS A 269 13.15 -9.20 7.13
C LYS A 269 14.16 -8.16 6.67
N GLY A 270 15.36 -8.56 6.26
CA GLY A 270 16.34 -7.57 5.78
C GLY A 270 17.07 -6.79 6.87
N ASP A 271 16.91 -7.15 8.14
CA ASP A 271 17.41 -6.39 9.31
C ASP A 271 18.51 -7.12 10.10
N GLY A 272 18.81 -8.38 9.75
CA GLY A 272 19.78 -9.22 10.45
C GLY A 272 21.24 -8.95 10.06
N ALA A 273 22.18 -9.40 10.89
CA ALA A 273 23.62 -9.25 10.67
C ALA A 273 24.12 -9.81 9.33
N GLY A 274 23.45 -10.83 8.79
CA GLY A 274 23.79 -11.43 7.49
C GLY A 274 23.53 -10.52 6.28
N TRP A 275 22.87 -9.37 6.47
CA TRP A 275 22.68 -8.34 5.44
C TRP A 275 23.80 -7.29 5.40
N GLY A 276 24.65 -7.23 6.43
CA GLY A 276 25.80 -6.33 6.48
C GLY A 276 25.41 -4.86 6.27
N ALA A 277 26.17 -4.16 5.43
CA ALA A 277 25.93 -2.74 5.14
C ALA A 277 24.58 -2.47 4.45
N LEU A 278 24.04 -3.47 3.74
CA LEU A 278 22.75 -3.36 3.03
C LEU A 278 21.55 -3.58 3.96
N ALA A 279 21.75 -3.98 5.22
CA ALA A 279 20.66 -4.16 6.17
C ALA A 279 19.81 -2.88 6.31
N HIS A 280 18.55 -3.02 6.70
CA HIS A 280 17.73 -1.88 7.06
C HIS A 280 18.42 -1.05 8.15
N ARG A 281 18.63 0.25 7.89
CA ARG A 281 19.42 1.18 8.75
C ARG A 281 20.89 0.78 8.93
N GLY A 282 21.42 -0.05 8.03
CA GLY A 282 22.84 -0.32 7.91
C GLY A 282 23.63 0.91 7.44
N ALA A 283 24.95 0.78 7.34
CA ALA A 283 25.82 1.85 6.86
C ALA A 283 25.57 2.23 5.37
N GLY A 284 24.87 1.37 4.63
CA GLY A 284 24.60 1.52 3.21
C GLY A 284 25.78 1.07 2.34
N VAL A 285 25.47 0.73 1.08
CA VAL A 285 26.46 0.40 0.05
C VAL A 285 26.57 1.54 -0.97
N THR A 286 27.72 1.62 -1.64
CA THR A 286 27.94 2.55 -2.75
C THR A 286 27.85 1.81 -4.07
N VAL A 287 27.05 2.34 -5.00
CA VAL A 287 26.96 1.87 -6.38
C VAL A 287 27.61 2.93 -7.29
N PRO A 288 28.85 2.72 -7.77
CA PRO A 288 29.54 3.71 -8.58
C PRO A 288 28.82 4.05 -9.89
N ALA A 289 29.05 5.24 -10.42
CA ALA A 289 28.50 5.71 -11.70
C ALA A 289 28.73 4.68 -12.82
N GLY A 290 27.68 4.34 -13.56
CA GLY A 290 27.75 3.37 -14.66
C GLY A 290 28.10 1.93 -14.27
N ALA A 291 28.21 1.61 -12.98
CA ALA A 291 28.65 0.31 -12.50
C ALA A 291 27.48 -0.63 -12.18
N THR A 292 27.80 -1.92 -12.14
CA THR A 292 26.97 -2.96 -11.53
C THR A 292 27.72 -3.52 -10.34
N ILE A 293 27.06 -3.56 -9.19
CA ILE A 293 27.57 -4.25 -8.00
C ILE A 293 26.67 -5.42 -7.64
N THR A 294 27.26 -6.39 -6.96
CA THR A 294 26.55 -7.53 -6.38
C THR A 294 26.88 -7.61 -4.90
N VAL A 295 25.85 -7.74 -4.08
CA VAL A 295 25.94 -7.88 -2.62
C VAL A 295 25.27 -9.20 -2.24
N ASP A 296 26.05 -10.12 -1.68
CA ASP A 296 25.52 -11.37 -1.14
C ASP A 296 25.10 -11.15 0.32
N VAL A 297 23.82 -11.39 0.61
CA VAL A 297 23.25 -11.32 1.95
C VAL A 297 22.69 -12.67 2.38
N SER A 298 22.45 -12.85 3.67
CA SER A 298 21.88 -14.09 4.18
C SER A 298 20.97 -13.90 5.39
N GLU A 299 19.95 -14.75 5.48
CA GLU A 299 18.99 -14.77 6.58
C GLU A 299 18.41 -16.18 6.74
N ALA A 300 17.97 -16.53 7.94
CA ALA A 300 17.31 -17.82 8.17
C ALA A 300 15.91 -17.82 7.54
N VAL A 301 15.54 -18.93 6.89
CA VAL A 301 14.20 -19.13 6.34
C VAL A 301 13.19 -19.22 7.49
N PRO A 302 12.14 -18.37 7.51
CA PRO A 302 11.14 -18.39 8.56
C PRO A 302 10.41 -19.74 8.64
N ALA A 303 10.03 -20.16 9.85
CA ALA A 303 9.29 -21.40 10.05
C ALA A 303 7.96 -21.42 9.29
N GLU A 304 7.26 -20.29 9.28
CA GLU A 304 5.98 -20.11 8.59
C GLU A 304 6.10 -20.24 7.07
N ALA A 305 7.29 -20.10 6.47
CA ALA A 305 7.46 -20.26 5.02
C ALA A 305 7.01 -21.64 4.52
N ARG A 306 7.07 -22.68 5.36
CA ARG A 306 6.52 -24.02 5.05
C ARG A 306 5.02 -23.98 4.79
N ARG A 307 4.28 -23.20 5.58
CA ARG A 307 2.82 -23.09 5.45
C ARG A 307 2.42 -22.37 4.17
N PHE A 308 3.25 -21.46 3.69
CA PHE A 308 3.05 -20.76 2.41
C PHE A 308 3.57 -21.58 1.23
N GLY A 309 4.45 -22.56 1.46
CA GLY A 309 5.10 -23.34 0.40
C GLY A 309 6.26 -22.63 -0.29
N TYR A 310 6.61 -21.42 0.16
CA TYR A 310 7.70 -20.61 -0.39
C TYR A 310 8.20 -19.59 0.63
N VAL A 311 9.48 -19.23 0.50
CA VAL A 311 10.10 -18.07 1.15
C VAL A 311 10.26 -16.96 0.13
N GLN A 312 10.15 -15.72 0.56
CA GLN A 312 10.40 -14.57 -0.31
C GLN A 312 11.29 -13.51 0.34
N ALA A 313 12.16 -12.92 -0.46
CA ALA A 313 12.84 -11.68 -0.16
C ALA A 313 12.20 -10.61 -1.04
N SER A 314 11.32 -9.78 -0.46
CA SER A 314 10.64 -8.68 -1.14
C SER A 314 11.14 -7.39 -0.53
N CYS A 315 11.96 -6.65 -1.27
CA CYS A 315 12.71 -5.53 -0.74
C CYS A 315 12.55 -4.28 -1.58
N GLY A 316 12.30 -3.16 -0.90
CA GLY A 316 12.58 -1.83 -1.40
C GLY A 316 14.04 -1.46 -1.15
N PHE A 317 14.59 -0.59 -1.98
CA PHE A 317 15.93 -0.04 -1.82
C PHE A 317 15.83 1.47 -1.71
N THR A 318 16.52 2.04 -0.74
CA THR A 318 16.55 3.49 -0.50
C THR A 318 17.92 3.92 0.01
N ASN A 319 18.27 5.19 -0.20
CA ASN A 319 19.38 5.85 0.48
C ASN A 319 18.94 7.08 1.28
N GLY A 320 17.62 7.27 1.42
CA GLY A 320 17.02 8.19 2.36
C GLY A 320 16.58 7.50 3.65
N ASP A 321 16.19 8.29 4.64
CA ASP A 321 15.62 7.79 5.92
C ASP A 321 14.11 7.52 5.83
N ASP A 322 13.48 7.80 4.69
CA ASP A 322 12.03 7.68 4.58
C ASP A 322 11.62 6.24 4.28
N ASP A 323 10.95 5.62 5.26
CA ASP A 323 10.32 4.31 5.11
C ASP A 323 9.18 4.35 4.04
N ARG A 324 8.76 5.55 3.61
CA ARG A 324 7.76 5.77 2.53
C ARG A 324 8.33 5.61 1.12
N ASP A 325 9.65 5.66 0.93
CA ASP A 325 10.29 5.60 -0.40
C ASP A 325 10.51 4.15 -0.91
N TRP A 326 10.06 3.15 -0.15
CA TRP A 326 10.41 1.74 -0.40
C TRP A 326 9.71 1.17 -1.63
N ASP A 327 8.67 1.85 -2.12
CA ASP A 327 7.91 1.47 -3.30
C ASP A 327 8.55 1.97 -4.61
N GLU A 328 9.60 2.81 -4.53
CA GLU A 328 10.19 3.46 -5.70
C GLU A 328 11.20 2.57 -6.45
N LEU A 329 12.01 1.78 -5.73
CA LEU A 329 12.93 0.80 -6.29
C LEU A 329 12.77 -0.53 -5.56
N TRP A 330 12.08 -1.49 -6.18
CA TRP A 330 11.77 -2.77 -5.55
C TRP A 330 12.35 -3.95 -6.33
N ALA A 331 12.67 -5.03 -5.61
CA ALA A 331 12.97 -6.33 -6.21
C ALA A 331 12.44 -7.47 -5.34
N VAL A 332 12.10 -8.58 -5.99
CA VAL A 332 11.65 -9.80 -5.30
C VAL A 332 12.43 -11.01 -5.77
N ALA A 333 12.86 -11.83 -4.83
CA ALA A 333 13.30 -13.21 -5.06
C ALA A 333 12.41 -14.19 -4.28
N ARG A 334 12.13 -15.35 -4.86
CA ARG A 334 11.36 -16.43 -4.22
C ARG A 334 12.03 -17.78 -4.42
N ALA A 335 11.81 -18.68 -3.47
CA ALA A 335 12.20 -20.09 -3.57
C ALA A 335 11.17 -20.97 -2.86
N LYS A 336 11.03 -22.22 -3.30
CA LYS A 336 10.05 -23.16 -2.73
C LYS A 336 10.46 -23.60 -1.33
N VAL A 337 9.47 -23.80 -0.47
CA VAL A 337 9.62 -24.39 0.87
C VAL A 337 8.57 -25.50 1.01
N PRO A 338 8.81 -26.67 0.40
CA PRO A 338 7.84 -27.76 0.35
C PRO A 338 7.63 -28.40 1.73
N GLY A 339 6.53 -29.15 1.86
CA GLY A 339 6.28 -30.01 3.02
C GLY A 339 4.97 -29.73 3.77
N ALA A 340 4.12 -28.84 3.27
CA ALA A 340 2.72 -28.72 3.71
C ALA A 340 1.79 -28.81 2.49
N SER A 341 0.56 -29.25 2.74
CA SER A 341 -0.53 -29.31 1.77
C SER A 341 -1.80 -28.80 2.42
N GLY A 342 -2.70 -28.25 1.63
CA GLY A 342 -3.97 -27.71 2.07
C GLY A 342 -5.06 -27.91 1.03
N GLY A 343 -6.19 -27.26 1.26
CA GLY A 343 -7.28 -27.19 0.29
C GLY A 343 -7.49 -25.76 -0.21
N ALA A 344 -8.23 -25.62 -1.30
CA ALA A 344 -8.77 -24.34 -1.72
C ALA A 344 -10.21 -24.49 -2.22
N THR A 345 -11.00 -23.44 -2.03
CA THR A 345 -12.38 -23.35 -2.54
C THR A 345 -12.56 -22.05 -3.31
N GLY A 346 -13.54 -22.04 -4.21
CA GLY A 346 -13.96 -20.83 -4.89
C GLY A 346 -15.24 -21.04 -5.70
N VAL A 347 -15.75 -19.95 -6.27
CA VAL A 347 -16.93 -19.95 -7.13
C VAL A 347 -16.55 -19.28 -8.45
N LEU A 348 -16.59 -20.03 -9.55
CA LEU A 348 -16.38 -19.47 -10.88
C LEU A 348 -17.61 -18.66 -11.27
N SER A 349 -17.42 -17.37 -11.58
CA SER A 349 -18.52 -16.43 -11.78
C SER A 349 -18.34 -15.58 -13.04
N TYR A 350 -19.44 -15.33 -13.75
CA TYR A 350 -19.52 -14.42 -14.87
C TYR A 350 -20.74 -13.51 -14.72
N ASP A 351 -20.49 -12.21 -14.59
CA ASP A 351 -21.51 -11.15 -14.43
C ASP A 351 -22.30 -10.95 -15.74
N ASP A 352 -23.24 -11.86 -16.01
CA ASP A 352 -24.07 -11.85 -17.23
C ASP A 352 -25.16 -10.78 -17.18
N ASP A 353 -25.71 -10.53 -15.98
CA ASP A 353 -26.78 -9.56 -15.77
C ASP A 353 -26.29 -8.11 -15.55
N LYS A 354 -24.97 -7.95 -15.34
CA LYS A 354 -24.27 -6.66 -15.17
C LYS A 354 -24.70 -5.90 -13.93
N ASP A 355 -25.14 -6.61 -12.91
CA ASP A 355 -25.49 -6.04 -11.62
C ASP A 355 -24.27 -5.89 -10.68
N GLY A 356 -23.13 -6.48 -11.08
CA GLY A 356 -21.86 -6.43 -10.35
C GLY A 356 -21.83 -7.32 -9.11
N GLN A 357 -22.80 -8.20 -8.94
CA GLN A 357 -22.87 -9.22 -7.90
C GLN A 357 -22.55 -10.59 -8.48
N ALA A 358 -22.21 -11.56 -7.62
CA ALA A 358 -21.92 -12.93 -8.06
C ALA A 358 -23.06 -13.90 -7.77
N THR A 359 -24.16 -13.41 -7.19
CA THR A 359 -25.23 -14.26 -6.67
C THR A 359 -26.13 -14.71 -7.81
N GLY A 360 -25.94 -15.94 -8.28
CA GLY A 360 -26.67 -16.50 -9.43
C GLY A 360 -25.82 -16.68 -10.69
N ASP A 361 -24.61 -16.12 -10.67
CA ASP A 361 -23.69 -16.06 -11.81
C ASP A 361 -22.70 -17.22 -11.90
N GLY A 362 -23.02 -18.33 -11.22
CA GLY A 362 -22.17 -19.51 -11.16
C GLY A 362 -21.99 -20.16 -12.54
N VAL A 363 -20.73 -20.27 -12.98
CA VAL A 363 -20.39 -20.94 -14.24
C VAL A 363 -20.20 -22.43 -14.00
N ALA A 364 -21.21 -23.22 -14.35
CA ALA A 364 -21.25 -24.66 -14.09
C ALA A 364 -20.40 -25.52 -15.03
N ASN A 365 -20.09 -26.75 -14.59
CA ASN A 365 -19.46 -27.83 -15.38
C ASN A 365 -18.19 -27.40 -16.13
N THR A 366 -17.44 -26.45 -15.59
CA THR A 366 -16.24 -25.90 -16.21
C THR A 366 -15.00 -26.50 -15.56
N LYS A 367 -14.08 -27.00 -16.39
CA LYS A 367 -12.83 -27.58 -15.91
C LYS A 367 -11.85 -26.46 -15.55
N LEU A 368 -11.39 -26.50 -14.31
CA LEU A 368 -10.34 -25.64 -13.80
C LEU A 368 -9.07 -26.48 -13.57
N VAL A 369 -7.94 -25.96 -14.01
CA VAL A 369 -6.63 -26.59 -13.87
C VAL A 369 -5.73 -25.65 -13.07
N LEU A 370 -5.19 -26.14 -11.96
CA LEU A 370 -4.19 -25.40 -11.18
C LEU A 370 -2.81 -25.67 -11.76
N LEU A 371 -2.15 -24.61 -12.20
CA LEU A 371 -0.78 -24.62 -12.68
C LEU A 371 0.13 -24.04 -11.61
N ASP A 372 1.29 -24.66 -11.37
CA ASP A 372 2.32 -24.04 -10.53
C ASP A 372 2.74 -22.70 -11.14
N ALA A 373 2.66 -21.60 -10.38
CA ALA A 373 2.84 -20.26 -10.94
C ALA A 373 4.24 -19.99 -11.52
N ASP A 374 5.25 -20.73 -11.05
CA ASP A 374 6.65 -20.54 -11.47
C ASP A 374 6.99 -21.42 -12.68
N THR A 375 6.56 -22.68 -12.69
CA THR A 375 6.91 -23.67 -13.72
C THR A 375 5.82 -23.88 -14.78
N ARG A 376 4.62 -23.36 -14.54
CA ARG A 376 3.40 -23.54 -15.35
C ARG A 376 2.99 -25.01 -15.54
N LYS A 377 3.49 -25.92 -14.70
CA LYS A 377 3.13 -27.34 -14.74
C LYS A 377 1.79 -27.59 -14.07
N VAL A 378 1.01 -28.52 -14.62
CA VAL A 378 -0.24 -28.96 -14.00
C VAL A 378 0.03 -29.59 -12.64
N VAL A 379 -0.67 -29.11 -11.62
CA VAL A 379 -0.61 -29.63 -10.24
C VAL A 379 -1.85 -30.46 -9.95
N THR A 380 -3.03 -29.92 -10.24
CA THR A 380 -4.31 -30.60 -10.06
C THR A 380 -5.40 -29.98 -10.93
N ARG A 381 -6.59 -30.57 -10.93
CA ARG A 381 -7.75 -30.16 -11.72
C ARG A 381 -9.05 -30.49 -11.01
N GLY A 382 -10.10 -29.75 -11.33
CA GLY A 382 -11.45 -29.99 -10.84
C GLY A 382 -12.49 -29.43 -11.79
N TYR A 383 -13.75 -29.70 -11.49
CA TYR A 383 -14.89 -29.19 -12.23
C TYR A 383 -15.76 -28.37 -11.29
N THR A 384 -16.30 -27.27 -11.79
CA THR A 384 -17.33 -26.52 -11.07
C THR A 384 -18.64 -27.29 -11.04
N ASP A 385 -19.35 -27.21 -9.91
CA ASP A 385 -20.70 -27.77 -9.77
C ASP A 385 -21.76 -26.90 -10.48
N ALA A 386 -23.04 -27.27 -10.35
CA ALA A 386 -24.15 -26.54 -10.96
C ALA A 386 -24.28 -25.07 -10.51
N ALA A 387 -23.69 -24.71 -9.37
CA ALA A 387 -23.66 -23.36 -8.82
C ALA A 387 -22.30 -22.65 -9.07
N GLY A 388 -21.42 -23.23 -9.87
CA GLY A 388 -20.08 -22.68 -10.15
C GLY A 388 -19.03 -22.97 -9.07
N LYS A 389 -19.37 -23.71 -8.01
CA LYS A 389 -18.46 -23.96 -6.89
C LYS A 389 -17.43 -25.02 -7.23
N ILE A 390 -16.20 -24.83 -6.75
CA ILE A 390 -15.12 -25.81 -6.86
C ILE A 390 -14.38 -25.95 -5.53
N ALA A 391 -13.85 -27.15 -5.29
CA ALA A 391 -12.93 -27.43 -4.20
C ALA A 391 -11.73 -28.24 -4.71
N PHE A 392 -10.54 -27.86 -4.29
CA PHE A 392 -9.30 -28.61 -4.44
C PHE A 392 -8.85 -29.08 -3.06
N GLY A 393 -8.52 -30.37 -2.93
CA GLY A 393 -7.99 -30.94 -1.69
C GLY A 393 -6.56 -31.45 -1.89
N ASP A 394 -5.82 -31.53 -0.79
CA ASP A 394 -4.46 -32.09 -0.72
C ASP A 394 -3.48 -31.52 -1.76
N VAL A 395 -3.59 -30.21 -2.02
CA VAL A 395 -2.71 -29.49 -2.93
C VAL A 395 -1.51 -28.98 -2.13
N PRO A 396 -0.27 -29.12 -2.63
CA PRO A 396 0.89 -28.53 -1.96
C PRO A 396 0.68 -27.05 -1.65
N ALA A 397 1.16 -26.56 -0.51
CA ALA A 397 1.16 -25.13 -0.25
C ALA A 397 2.00 -24.42 -1.34
N GLY A 398 1.55 -23.25 -1.80
CA GLY A 398 2.26 -22.53 -2.85
C GLY A 398 1.43 -21.47 -3.58
N ARG A 399 1.97 -21.05 -4.72
CA ARG A 399 1.38 -20.05 -5.62
C ARG A 399 0.97 -20.74 -6.93
N TYR A 400 -0.23 -20.45 -7.40
CA TYR A 400 -0.86 -21.13 -8.51
C TYR A 400 -1.50 -20.13 -9.48
N ASP A 401 -1.41 -20.43 -10.77
CA ASP A 401 -2.28 -19.82 -11.77
C ASP A 401 -3.51 -20.71 -11.98
N LEU A 402 -4.65 -20.07 -12.18
CA LEU A 402 -5.90 -20.75 -12.49
C LEU A 402 -6.11 -20.77 -14.00
N TYR A 403 -6.05 -21.95 -14.61
CA TYR A 403 -6.34 -22.12 -16.02
C TYR A 403 -7.78 -22.61 -16.21
N VAL A 404 -8.60 -21.83 -16.90
CA VAL A 404 -10.01 -22.12 -17.18
C VAL A 404 -10.13 -22.75 -18.57
N VAL A 405 -10.55 -24.02 -18.64
CA VAL A 405 -10.76 -24.71 -19.92
C VAL A 405 -12.13 -24.33 -20.48
N GLY A 406 -12.21 -24.08 -21.79
CA GLY A 406 -13.45 -23.70 -22.46
C GLY A 406 -13.45 -22.24 -22.95
N PRO A 407 -14.62 -21.67 -23.29
CA PRO A 407 -14.76 -20.34 -23.91
C PRO A 407 -14.64 -19.19 -22.89
N TRP A 408 -13.77 -19.34 -21.90
CA TRP A 408 -13.62 -18.43 -20.78
C TRP A 408 -12.19 -17.92 -20.70
N GLN A 409 -12.05 -16.68 -20.26
CA GLN A 409 -10.79 -16.08 -19.88
C GLN A 409 -10.95 -15.52 -18.48
N GLU A 410 -9.94 -15.69 -17.63
CA GLU A 410 -9.90 -15.01 -16.34
C GLU A 410 -9.97 -13.49 -16.55
N ARG A 411 -10.84 -12.82 -15.80
CA ARG A 411 -11.02 -11.37 -15.90
C ARG A 411 -9.72 -10.62 -15.57
N ASP A 412 -8.99 -11.15 -14.60
CA ASP A 412 -7.76 -10.59 -14.05
C ASP A 412 -6.60 -11.57 -14.28
N PRO A 413 -6.03 -11.66 -15.51
CA PRO A 413 -5.10 -12.73 -15.92
C PRO A 413 -3.72 -12.69 -15.25
N GLU A 414 -3.44 -11.64 -14.47
CA GLU A 414 -2.23 -11.52 -13.64
C GLU A 414 -2.45 -12.03 -12.21
N GLN A 415 -3.68 -12.43 -11.87
CA GLN A 415 -4.03 -12.96 -10.56
C GLN A 415 -3.27 -14.26 -10.30
N VAL A 416 -2.60 -14.31 -9.15
CA VAL A 416 -1.95 -15.51 -8.64
C VAL A 416 -2.64 -15.92 -7.36
N TYR A 417 -3.05 -17.18 -7.29
CA TYR A 417 -3.75 -17.73 -6.15
C TYR A 417 -2.75 -18.36 -5.18
N GLU A 418 -2.77 -17.89 -3.94
CA GLU A 418 -2.00 -18.50 -2.86
C GLU A 418 -2.85 -19.60 -2.20
N LEU A 419 -2.23 -20.75 -1.96
CA LEU A 419 -2.80 -21.83 -1.17
C LEU A 419 -1.89 -22.11 0.00
N ARG A 420 -2.48 -22.12 1.20
CA ARG A 420 -1.74 -22.34 2.45
C ARG A 420 -1.93 -23.77 2.94
N GLY A 421 -0.85 -24.32 3.47
CA GLY A 421 -0.82 -25.63 4.09
C GLY A 421 -1.60 -25.67 5.39
N ASP A 422 -2.11 -26.86 5.70
CA ASP A 422 -2.83 -27.17 6.93
C ASP A 422 -4.13 -26.34 7.11
N GLU A 423 -4.65 -25.74 6.04
CA GLU A 423 -5.94 -25.06 6.01
C GLU A 423 -6.65 -25.22 4.67
N VAL A 424 -7.90 -24.74 4.59
CA VAL A 424 -8.64 -24.57 3.34
C VAL A 424 -8.71 -23.08 3.03
N THR A 425 -8.03 -22.65 1.97
CA THR A 425 -8.04 -21.26 1.52
C THR A 425 -9.30 -20.97 0.70
N ASP A 426 -10.10 -19.99 1.10
CA ASP A 426 -11.22 -19.53 0.28
C ASP A 426 -10.76 -18.41 -0.65
N TRP A 427 -10.81 -18.66 -1.96
CA TRP A 427 -10.49 -17.66 -2.99
C TRP A 427 -11.68 -16.77 -3.35
N GLY A 428 -12.87 -17.05 -2.80
CA GLY A 428 -14.08 -16.29 -3.08
C GLY A 428 -14.53 -16.47 -4.54
N TYR A 429 -14.73 -15.36 -5.24
CA TYR A 429 -15.22 -15.35 -6.62
C TYR A 429 -14.06 -15.34 -7.62
N LEU A 430 -14.04 -16.34 -8.48
CA LEU A 430 -13.10 -16.52 -9.58
C LEU A 430 -13.76 -15.94 -10.83
N TRP A 431 -13.49 -14.66 -11.10
CA TRP A 431 -14.19 -13.93 -12.16
C TRP A 431 -13.66 -14.26 -13.55
N VAL A 432 -14.57 -14.60 -14.46
CA VAL A 432 -14.26 -14.84 -15.87
C VAL A 432 -15.07 -13.94 -16.79
N VAL A 433 -14.56 -13.78 -18.01
CA VAL A 433 -15.24 -13.15 -19.13
C VAL A 433 -15.23 -14.11 -20.32
N PRO A 434 -16.18 -13.99 -21.28
CA PRO A 434 -16.15 -14.77 -22.51
C PRO A 434 -14.85 -14.51 -23.27
N GLY A 435 -14.22 -15.59 -23.73
CA GLY A 435 -12.93 -15.54 -24.43
C GLY A 435 -12.78 -16.64 -25.48
N PRO A 436 -11.62 -16.70 -26.17
CA PRO A 436 -11.31 -17.82 -27.06
C PRO A 436 -11.41 -19.16 -26.33
N ASN A 437 -11.81 -20.21 -27.05
CA ASN A 437 -11.90 -21.54 -26.47
C ASN A 437 -10.51 -22.07 -26.09
N GLN A 438 -10.23 -22.09 -24.79
CA GLN A 438 -8.98 -22.56 -24.19
C GLN A 438 -8.95 -24.10 -24.20
N PRO A 439 -7.95 -24.74 -24.82
CA PRO A 439 -7.83 -26.19 -24.83
C PRO A 439 -7.43 -26.72 -23.46
N ASP A 440 -7.66 -28.01 -23.21
CA ASP A 440 -7.06 -28.69 -22.06
C ASP A 440 -5.53 -28.76 -22.24
N PRO A 441 -4.73 -28.21 -21.31
CA PRO A 441 -3.27 -28.15 -21.44
C PRO A 441 -2.59 -29.52 -21.50
N GLU A 442 -3.24 -30.60 -21.05
CA GLU A 442 -2.70 -31.96 -21.12
C GLU A 442 -3.41 -32.86 -22.15
N GLY A 443 -4.35 -32.31 -22.93
CA GLY A 443 -5.06 -33.06 -23.97
C GLY A 443 -5.92 -34.23 -23.45
N GLN A 444 -6.26 -34.24 -22.16
CA GLN A 444 -7.15 -35.25 -21.59
C GLN A 444 -8.60 -34.95 -22.01
N ALA A 445 -9.29 -35.96 -22.56
CA ALA A 445 -10.72 -35.86 -22.80
C ALA A 445 -11.46 -35.61 -21.47
N PRO A 446 -12.54 -34.80 -21.43
CA PRO A 446 -13.33 -34.60 -20.23
C PRO A 446 -13.84 -35.96 -19.73
N THR A 447 -13.41 -36.39 -18.55
CA THR A 447 -14.06 -37.51 -17.86
C THR A 447 -15.26 -36.96 -17.10
N ASP A 448 -16.44 -37.44 -17.43
CA ASP A 448 -17.72 -37.08 -16.81
C ASP A 448 -17.64 -37.20 -15.26
N PRO A 449 -17.93 -36.14 -14.48
CA PRO A 449 -17.95 -36.22 -13.03
C PRO A 449 -19.31 -36.76 -12.56
N GLY A 450 -19.45 -38.08 -12.56
CA GLY A 450 -20.69 -38.75 -12.17
C GLY A 450 -20.53 -40.09 -11.45
N ALA A 451 -19.34 -40.45 -10.98
CA ALA A 451 -19.13 -41.69 -10.23
C ALA A 451 -18.45 -41.43 -8.88
N PRO A 452 -19.07 -41.81 -7.75
CA PRO A 452 -18.40 -41.74 -6.45
C PRO A 452 -17.22 -42.73 -6.43
N ALA A 453 -16.12 -42.32 -5.80
CA ALA A 453 -14.97 -43.18 -5.54
C ALA A 453 -15.41 -44.36 -4.65
N GLY A 454 -15.45 -45.57 -5.23
CA GLY A 454 -15.65 -46.81 -4.48
C GLY A 454 -14.37 -47.24 -3.74
N PRO A 455 -14.48 -47.96 -2.60
CA PRO A 455 -13.35 -48.26 -1.72
C PRO A 455 -12.42 -49.31 -2.35
N GLY A 456 -11.13 -49.20 -2.02
CA GLY A 456 -10.06 -49.95 -2.67
C GLY A 456 -9.96 -51.45 -2.39
N GLY A 457 -9.31 -52.13 -3.33
CA GLY A 457 -8.55 -53.39 -3.18
C GLY A 457 -9.01 -54.56 -4.05
N PRO A 458 -8.16 -55.57 -4.40
CA PRO A 458 -6.70 -55.65 -4.30
C PRO A 458 -6.00 -56.04 -5.64
N ALA A 459 -4.67 -56.10 -5.61
CA ALA A 459 -3.77 -56.43 -6.70
C ALA A 459 -4.00 -57.80 -7.38
N GLY A 460 -3.77 -57.88 -8.70
CA GLY A 460 -3.81 -59.12 -9.48
C GLY A 460 -3.15 -59.03 -10.86
N SER A 461 -1.87 -59.43 -10.90
CA SER A 461 -1.09 -60.05 -12.01
C SER A 461 -1.57 -60.01 -13.48
N GLY A 462 -0.74 -59.39 -14.33
CA GLY A 462 -0.05 -60.04 -15.46
C GLY A 462 -0.81 -60.35 -16.76
N SER A 463 -0.47 -59.63 -17.84
CA SER A 463 0.03 -60.22 -19.10
C SER A 463 0.43 -59.14 -20.14
N VAL A 464 1.58 -59.37 -20.75
CA VAL A 464 2.13 -58.75 -21.99
C VAL A 464 2.36 -59.98 -22.90
N PRO A 465 2.11 -60.00 -24.24
CA PRO A 465 2.73 -59.06 -25.20
C PRO A 465 1.94 -58.71 -26.48
N THR A 466 2.34 -57.62 -27.16
CA THR A 466 3.05 -57.66 -28.46
C THR A 466 3.27 -56.25 -29.04
N ARG A 467 4.52 -55.98 -29.45
CA ARG A 467 4.93 -54.90 -30.37
C ARG A 467 5.01 -55.47 -31.80
N PRO A 468 4.96 -54.59 -32.80
CA PRO A 468 6.04 -54.46 -33.79
C PRO A 468 6.58 -53.01 -33.74
N ALA A 469 7.88 -52.74 -33.52
CA ALA A 469 9.09 -53.01 -34.31
C ALA A 469 9.29 -52.04 -35.49
N GLY A 470 10.28 -51.13 -35.31
CA GLY A 470 10.99 -50.38 -36.36
C GLY A 470 10.75 -48.87 -36.31
N LEU A 471 11.71 -47.95 -36.18
CA LEU A 471 13.18 -47.99 -36.34
C LEU A 471 13.84 -46.94 -35.42
N ALA A 472 15.13 -47.14 -35.15
CA ALA A 472 15.96 -46.39 -34.22
C ALA A 472 16.87 -45.35 -34.90
N ALA A 473 17.23 -44.33 -34.11
CA ALA A 473 18.46 -43.55 -34.07
C ALA A 473 18.83 -42.66 -35.28
N THR A 474 19.10 -41.37 -35.03
CA THR A 474 20.41 -40.83 -34.60
C THR A 474 20.25 -39.36 -34.21
N GLY A 475 21.12 -38.84 -33.35
CA GLY A 475 21.03 -37.49 -32.79
C GLY A 475 21.51 -36.39 -33.72
N ALA A 476 21.23 -35.15 -33.32
CA ALA A 476 22.14 -34.01 -33.37
C ALA A 476 21.39 -32.77 -32.85
N ASP A 477 22.04 -32.05 -31.95
CA ASP A 477 21.75 -30.66 -31.63
C ASP A 477 21.68 -29.80 -32.90
N ALA A 478 20.66 -28.95 -32.99
CA ALA A 478 20.68 -27.78 -33.86
C ALA A 478 20.03 -26.60 -33.14
N VAL A 479 20.89 -25.83 -32.48
CA VAL A 479 20.71 -24.40 -32.24
C VAL A 479 20.37 -23.72 -33.58
N GLY A 480 19.38 -22.84 -33.56
CA GLY A 480 19.34 -21.68 -34.46
C GLY A 480 18.13 -21.55 -35.38
N LEU A 481 17.48 -20.40 -35.22
CA LEU A 481 16.61 -19.69 -36.16
C LEU A 481 15.14 -20.12 -36.19
N LEU A 482 14.29 -19.34 -35.52
CA LEU A 482 13.09 -18.71 -36.10
C LEU A 482 12.31 -17.85 -35.06
N VAL A 483 12.87 -16.70 -34.70
CA VAL A 483 12.11 -15.49 -34.28
C VAL A 483 12.94 -14.31 -34.82
N PRO A 484 12.46 -13.50 -35.79
CA PRO A 484 11.47 -12.47 -35.48
C PRO A 484 10.53 -12.09 -36.65
N ALA A 485 9.22 -12.26 -36.47
CA ALA A 485 8.21 -11.68 -37.37
C ALA A 485 7.16 -10.80 -36.66
N LEU A 486 7.28 -10.55 -35.35
CA LEU A 486 6.26 -9.82 -34.58
C LEU A 486 6.75 -8.51 -33.92
N VAL A 487 7.88 -7.95 -34.38
CA VAL A 487 8.34 -6.61 -33.96
C VAL A 487 8.12 -5.54 -35.05
N ALA A 488 7.78 -5.92 -36.29
CA ALA A 488 7.60 -4.97 -37.39
C ALA A 488 6.21 -4.31 -37.46
N LEU A 489 5.20 -4.79 -36.71
CA LEU A 489 3.84 -4.23 -36.77
C LEU A 489 3.57 -3.14 -35.71
N ALA A 490 4.31 -3.12 -34.60
CA ALA A 490 4.18 -2.08 -33.57
C ALA A 490 4.90 -0.77 -33.94
N ALA A 491 5.98 -0.83 -34.74
CA ALA A 491 6.68 0.37 -35.23
C ALA A 491 5.91 1.11 -36.36
N GLY A 492 5.01 0.42 -37.08
CA GLY A 492 4.22 1.00 -38.18
C GLY A 492 3.03 1.86 -37.73
N VAL A 493 2.48 1.61 -36.54
CA VAL A 493 1.32 2.37 -36.02
C VAL A 493 1.75 3.66 -35.30
N GLY A 494 2.94 3.69 -34.69
CA GLY A 494 3.48 4.88 -34.02
C GLY A 494 3.85 6.04 -34.97
N LEU A 495 4.21 5.75 -36.23
CA LEU A 495 4.61 6.76 -37.22
C LEU A 495 3.44 7.48 -37.92
N LEU A 496 2.23 6.93 -37.88
CA LEU A 496 1.02 7.55 -38.45
C LEU A 496 0.33 8.54 -37.49
N VAL A 497 0.55 8.42 -36.18
CA VAL A 497 -0.02 9.34 -35.17
C VAL A 497 0.81 10.61 -35.02
N VAL A 498 2.13 10.53 -35.18
CA VAL A 498 3.04 11.70 -35.06
C VAL A 498 2.99 12.62 -36.29
N THR A 499 2.69 12.08 -37.48
CA THR A 499 2.59 12.89 -38.71
C THR A 499 1.27 13.64 -38.85
N ARG A 500 0.18 13.20 -38.19
CA ARG A 500 -1.10 13.93 -38.14
C ARG A 500 -1.12 15.11 -37.17
N ARG A 501 -0.30 15.12 -36.10
CA ARG A 501 -0.24 16.24 -35.14
C ARG A 501 0.64 17.41 -35.57
N ARG A 502 1.54 17.26 -36.56
CA ARG A 502 2.39 18.35 -37.07
C ARG A 502 1.81 19.17 -38.23
N ARG A 503 0.58 18.89 -38.69
CA ARG A 503 -0.13 19.68 -39.72
C ARG A 503 -1.27 20.56 -39.20
N ALA A 504 -1.45 20.65 -37.88
CA ALA A 504 -2.47 21.51 -37.25
C ALA A 504 -1.87 22.72 -36.48
N ALA A 505 -0.56 22.94 -36.60
CA ALA A 505 0.12 24.10 -36.04
C ALA A 505 1.21 24.55 -37.03
N ALA A 506 0.77 25.14 -38.15
CA ALA A 506 1.55 25.98 -39.06
C ALA A 506 0.58 26.88 -39.81
#